data_AF-A0A1E7HZT4-F1
#
_entry.id   AF-A0A1E7HZT4-F1
#
_cell.length_a   1.000
_cell.length_b   1.000
_cell.length_c   1.000
_cell.angle_alpha   90.00
_cell.angle_beta   90.00
_cell.angle_gamma   90.00
#
_symmetry.space_group_name_H-M   'P 1'
#
loop_
_entity.id
_entity.type
_entity.pdbx_description
1 polymer ?
#
loop_
_entity_poly.entity_id
_entity_poly.type
_entity_poly.pdbx_seq_one_letter_code
_entity_poly.pdbx_strand_id
1 'polypeptide(L)' 'MAAVLNCRNLFKGDLLTKDDLVCKQPLGDAELFFTGLELNDVVGMKVLKDIIVDTPIVRSLV' A
#
# COMPACT_ATOMS: atom_id res chain seq x y z
N MET A 1 -12.51 -1.50 -9.47
CA MET A 1 -11.39 -0.63 -9.04
C MET A 1 -10.26 -1.50 -8.51
N ALA A 2 -9.01 -1.04 -8.57
CA ALA A 2 -7.84 -1.79 -8.08
C ALA A 2 -7.38 -1.25 -6.72
N ALA A 3 -6.87 -2.14 -5.86
CA ALA A 3 -6.19 -1.80 -4.60
C ALA A 3 -4.70 -1.55 -4.84
N VAL A 4 -4.09 -0.72 -4.01
CA VAL A 4 -2.63 -0.56 -3.91
C VAL A 4 -2.08 -1.62 -2.98
N LEU A 5 -1.12 -2.40 -3.46
CA LEU A 5 -0.43 -3.48 -2.74
C LEU A 5 1.08 -3.23 -2.75
N ASN A 6 1.80 -3.85 -1.82
CA ASN A 6 3.25 -3.89 -1.85
C ASN A 6 3.81 -5.03 -2.71
N CYS A 7 4.88 -4.78 -3.46
CA CYS A 7 5.57 -5.78 -4.29
C CYS A 7 6.75 -6.49 -3.59
N ARG A 8 7.07 -6.07 -2.36
CA ARG A 8 8.07 -6.68 -1.47
C ARG A 8 7.65 -6.57 -0.02
N ASN A 9 8.33 -7.28 0.87
CA ASN A 9 8.18 -7.06 2.31
C ASN A 9 8.58 -5.62 2.67
N LEU A 10 7.74 -4.97 3.47
CA LEU A 10 7.95 -3.64 4.01
C LEU A 10 8.10 -3.75 5.52
N PHE A 11 9.07 -3.05 6.08
CA PHE A 11 9.33 -3.06 7.51
C PHE A 11 8.92 -1.74 8.15
N LYS A 12 8.56 -1.80 9.44
CA LYS A 12 8.25 -0.61 10.22
C LYS A 12 9.39 0.41 10.11
N GLY A 13 9.04 1.61 9.67
CA GLY A 13 9.96 2.71 9.49
C GLY A 13 10.36 2.98 8.05
N ASP A 14 10.12 2.04 7.14
CA ASP A 14 10.36 2.23 5.70
C ASP A 14 9.49 3.37 5.15
N LEU A 15 10.03 4.09 4.17
CA LEU A 15 9.25 5.01 3.33
C LEU A 15 8.79 4.27 2.09
N LEU A 16 7.51 4.41 1.75
CA LEU A 16 6.95 3.82 0.54
C LEU A 16 7.48 4.52 -0.69
N THR A 17 8.10 3.79 -1.59
CA THR A 17 8.51 4.31 -2.90
C THR A 17 7.56 3.82 -3.99
N LYS A 18 7.61 4.45 -5.17
CA LYS A 18 6.79 4.03 -6.30
C LYS A 18 7.10 2.59 -6.74
N ASP A 19 8.36 2.17 -6.60
CA ASP A 19 8.80 0.82 -6.95
C ASP A 19 8.29 -0.24 -5.97
N ASP A 20 7.93 0.16 -4.75
CA ASP A 20 7.38 -0.73 -3.72
C ASP A 20 5.88 -1.03 -3.94
N LEU A 21 5.19 -0.26 -4.78
CA LEU A 21 3.74 -0.25 -4.89
C LEU A 21 3.25 -0.75 -6.25
N VAL A 22 2.20 -1.58 -6.25
CA VAL A 22 1.54 -2.10 -7.44
C VAL A 22 0.02 -2.05 -7.28
N CYS A 23 -0.71 -1.93 -8.37
CA CYS A 23 -2.17 -1.96 -8.36
C CYS A 23 -2.69 -3.33 -8.80
N LYS A 24 -3.45 -4.03 -7.95
CA LYS A 24 -4.09 -5.32 -8.28
C LYS A 24 -5.60 -5.28 -8.01
N GLN A 25 -6.36 -6.08 -8.76
CA GLN A 25 -7.81 -6.28 -8.54
C GLN A 25 -8.06 -7.58 -7.76
N PRO A 26 -9.16 -7.69 -7.00
CA PRO A 26 -10.16 -6.65 -6.72
C PRO A 26 -9.71 -5.66 -5.65
N LEU A 27 -10.38 -4.50 -5.54
CA LEU A 27 -10.13 -3.53 -4.46
C LEU A 27 -10.52 -4.09 -3.07
N GLY A 28 -11.59 -4.89 -3.00
CA GLY A 28 -12.21 -5.26 -1.73
C GLY A 28 -13.00 -4.09 -1.14
N ASP A 29 -12.33 -3.24 -0.35
CA ASP A 29 -12.93 -2.15 0.43
C ASP A 29 -12.11 -0.83 0.28
N ALA A 30 -12.75 0.22 -0.23
CA ALA A 30 -12.12 1.52 -0.48
C ALA A 30 -11.88 2.35 0.78
N GLU A 31 -12.62 2.08 1.87
CA GLU A 31 -12.46 2.78 3.14
C GLU A 31 -11.26 2.23 3.93
N LEU A 32 -10.97 0.94 3.78
CA LEU A 32 -9.87 0.28 4.47
C LEU A 32 -8.54 0.36 3.71
N PHE A 33 -8.59 0.27 2.38
CA PHE A 33 -7.40 0.21 1.52
C PHE A 33 -7.31 1.40 0.57
N PHE A 34 -6.10 1.71 0.14
CA PHE A 34 -5.89 2.70 -0.92
C PHE A 34 -6.26 2.14 -2.29
N THR A 35 -6.84 3.00 -3.11
CA THR A 35 -7.21 2.69 -4.49
C THR A 35 -6.09 3.07 -5.45
N GLY A 36 -6.07 2.49 -6.65
CA GLY A 36 -5.07 2.85 -7.67
C GLY A 36 -5.09 4.33 -8.10
N LEU A 37 -6.13 5.09 -7.75
CA LEU A 37 -6.18 6.54 -7.95
C LEU A 37 -5.37 7.32 -6.91
N GLU A 38 -5.16 6.73 -5.73
CA GLU A 38 -4.46 7.32 -4.58
C GLU A 38 -3.00 6.85 -4.51
N LEU A 39 -2.49 6.11 -5.51
CA LEU A 39 -1.14 5.55 -5.48
C LEU A 39 -0.06 6.61 -5.26
N ASN A 40 -0.21 7.79 -5.87
CA ASN A 40 0.73 8.89 -5.69
C ASN A 40 0.66 9.50 -4.28
N ASP A 41 -0.48 9.41 -3.61
CA ASP A 41 -0.65 9.92 -2.25
C ASP A 41 0.02 8.99 -1.23
N VAL A 42 0.10 7.69 -1.54
CA VAL A 42 0.75 6.68 -0.70
C VAL A 42 2.28 6.77 -0.77
N VAL A 43 2.85 7.24 -1.88
CA VAL A 43 4.30 7.38 -2.03
C VAL A 43 4.84 8.41 -1.04
N GLY A 44 5.85 8.02 -0.27
CA GLY A 44 6.48 8.82 0.78
C GLY A 44 5.86 8.64 2.16
N MET A 45 4.76 7.91 2.29
CA MET A 45 4.21 7.55 3.61
C MET A 45 5.13 6.58 4.34
N LYS A 46 5.05 6.58 5.68
CA LYS A 46 5.95 5.82 6.54
C LYS A 46 5.23 4.60 7.10
N VAL A 47 5.77 3.43 6.82
CA VAL A 47 5.21 2.17 7.30
C VAL A 47 5.24 2.11 8.84
N LEU A 48 4.07 1.97 9.46
CA LEU A 48 3.90 1.96 10.92
C LEU A 48 4.08 0.56 11.51
N LYS A 49 3.87 -0.48 10.71
CA LYS A 49 3.98 -1.90 11.07
C LYS A 49 4.40 -2.71 9.85
N ASP A 50 5.15 -3.79 10.07
CA ASP A 50 5.58 -4.70 9.00
C ASP A 50 4.40 -5.20 8.15
N ILE A 51 4.58 -5.17 6.83
CA ILE A 51 3.61 -5.59 5.82
C ILE A 51 4.29 -6.62 4.92
N ILE A 52 3.74 -7.84 4.85
CA ILE A 52 4.25 -8.89 3.97
C ILE A 52 3.90 -8.56 2.51
N VAL A 53 4.74 -9.00 1.57
CA VAL A 53 4.51 -8.83 0.12
C VAL A 53 3.11 -9.24 -0.31
N ASP A 54 2.60 -8.60 -1.37
CA ASP A 54 1.28 -8.86 -1.95
C ASP A 54 0.11 -8.63 -0.98
N THR A 55 0.27 -7.69 -0.04
CA THR A 55 -0.78 -7.28 0.89
C THR A 55 -1.32 -5.89 0.49
N PRO A 56 -2.65 -5.70 0.47
CA PRO A 56 -3.24 -4.37 0.34
C PRO A 56 -2.75 -3.42 1.42
N ILE A 57 -2.30 -2.23 1.01
CA ILE A 57 -1.85 -1.21 1.95
C ILE A 57 -3.08 -0.70 2.71
N VAL A 58 -3.11 -0.98 4.00
CA VAL A 58 -4.16 -0.53 4.92
C VAL A 58 -3.86 0.90 5.33
N ARG A 59 -4.87 1.78 5.27
CA ARG A 59 -4.71 3.20 5.62
C ARG A 59 -4.19 3.44 7.03
N SER A 60 -4.46 2.55 7.97
CA SER A 60 -4.02 2.65 9.36
C SER A 60 -2.59 2.15 9.62
N LEU A 61 -1.91 1.61 8.61
CA LEU A 61 -0.56 1.02 8.72
C LEU A 61 0.54 1.88 8.08
N VAL A 62 0.20 3.07 7.56
CA VAL A 62 1.13 3.98 6.85
C VAL A 62 0.90 5.43 7.24
#